data_AF-A0A672Q1S7-F1
#
_entry.id   AF-A0A672Q1S7-F1
#
_cell.length_a   1.000
_cell.length_b   1.000
_cell.length_c   1.000
_cell.angle_alpha   90.00
_cell.angle_beta   90.00
_cell.angle_gamma   90.00
#
_symmetry.space_group_name_H-M   'P 1'
#
loop_
_entity.id
_entity.type
_entity.pdbx_description
1 polymer ?
#
loop_
_entity_poly.entity_id
_entity_poly.type
_entity_poly.pdbx_seq_one_letter_code
_entity_poly.pdbx_strand_id
1 'polypeptide(L)'
;MITCDIVHLNPAAMDSRSLFVLLWMLLSSTSTGIKLDGNGYVDVVIAISSRVPQDDTLIGQIKDMVTEGSLYLYEALDKKVYFKEATILVPPQTESYGKAKIIIDNANPAYGDEPYTNQYGECGAEGQYIHFTPNFLRDTTLIKPYGPKGRVLVHEWAHLRWGVYDEYSEEMPFYYSNGNIEATGCSKNIDGQLSDVTAGSPCQTDPRTSLPSKGCTFFPNKYQNTHSSIMYLPSLDSVSTFCRENEHNYEAPNLQNKKCGKATWTVIFEDSVDKDALRSLKPLQSSPPAPVFKVVQRMHRVVCLVLDVSGSMQVCKSIN
;
A
#
# COMPACT_ATOMS: atom_id res chain seq x y z
N MET A 1 -44.55 4.76 -9.08
CA MET A 1 -44.63 6.15 -8.57
C MET A 1 -44.35 6.09 -7.09
N ILE A 2 -43.10 6.30 -6.69
CA ILE A 2 -42.73 6.42 -5.27
C ILE A 2 -42.59 7.92 -5.03
N THR A 3 -43.54 8.47 -4.30
CA THR A 3 -43.54 9.87 -3.89
C THR A 3 -42.40 10.07 -2.88
N CYS A 4 -41.42 10.89 -3.26
CA CYS A 4 -40.47 11.44 -2.30
C CYS A 4 -41.19 12.52 -1.51
N ASP A 5 -41.51 12.23 -0.24
CA ASP A 5 -41.88 13.28 0.69
C ASP A 5 -40.62 14.07 1.04
N ILE A 6 -40.52 15.26 0.44
CA ILE A 6 -39.55 16.27 0.84
C ILE A 6 -40.01 16.79 2.21
N VAL A 7 -39.31 16.35 3.26
CA VAL A 7 -39.44 16.96 4.58
C VAL A 7 -38.86 18.37 4.48
N HIS A 8 -39.73 19.37 4.36
CA HIS A 8 -39.37 20.76 4.56
C HIS A 8 -39.03 20.97 6.05
N LEU A 9 -37.75 20.88 6.39
CA LEU A 9 -37.25 21.30 7.69
C LEU A 9 -37.31 22.82 7.78
N ASN A 10 -38.18 23.31 8.65
CA ASN A 10 -38.36 24.73 8.93
C ASN A 10 -37.21 25.19 9.87
N PRO A 11 -36.29 26.07 9.45
CA PRO A 11 -35.06 26.36 10.19
C PRO A 11 -35.26 27.18 11.47
N ALA A 12 -36.49 27.61 11.76
CA ALA A 12 -36.81 28.48 12.90
C ALA A 12 -37.14 27.75 14.22
N ALA A 13 -37.10 26.40 14.25
CA ALA A 13 -37.52 25.62 15.42
C ALA A 13 -36.56 24.49 15.81
N MET A 14 -35.28 24.55 15.41
CA MET A 14 -34.27 23.59 15.85
C MET A 14 -33.55 24.14 17.08
N ASP A 15 -33.80 23.50 18.24
CA ASP A 15 -33.05 23.76 19.48
C ASP A 15 -31.54 23.60 19.23
N SER A 16 -30.74 24.48 19.83
CA SER A 16 -29.27 24.50 19.75
C SER A 16 -28.65 23.15 20.09
N ARG A 17 -29.27 22.40 21.01
CA ARG A 17 -28.86 21.02 21.33
C ARG A 17 -29.07 20.04 20.18
N SER A 18 -30.18 20.14 19.45
CA SER A 18 -30.49 19.29 18.29
C SER A 18 -29.56 19.60 17.12
N LEU A 19 -29.20 20.89 16.93
CA LEU A 19 -28.19 21.32 15.97
C LEU A 19 -26.80 20.77 16.31
N PHE A 20 -26.40 20.81 17.58
CA PHE A 20 -25.15 20.20 18.05
C PHE A 20 -25.12 18.68 17.86
N VAL A 21 -26.22 17.98 18.17
CA VAL A 21 -26.31 16.53 17.99
C VAL A 21 -26.29 16.14 16.51
N LEU A 22 -26.99 16.87 15.64
CA LEU A 22 -26.94 16.65 14.18
C LEU A 22 -25.55 16.95 13.61
N LEU A 23 -24.91 18.04 14.04
CA LEU A 23 -23.54 18.36 13.65
C LEU A 23 -22.56 17.29 14.14
N TRP A 24 -22.74 16.80 15.37
CA TRP A 24 -21.92 15.73 15.96
C TRP A 24 -22.16 14.37 15.28
N MET A 25 -23.38 14.06 14.83
CA MET A 25 -23.69 12.88 14.02
C MET A 25 -23.17 12.99 12.58
N LEU A 26 -23.17 14.20 11.98
CA LEU A 26 -22.55 14.46 10.68
C LEU A 26 -21.01 14.39 10.74
N LEU A 27 -20.41 14.80 11.86
CA LEU A 27 -18.97 14.69 12.16
C LEU A 27 -18.55 13.28 12.60
N SER A 28 -19.48 12.48 13.12
CA SER A 28 -19.29 11.07 13.49
C SER A 28 -19.63 10.15 12.31
N SER A 29 -19.12 10.46 11.12
CA SER A 29 -19.02 9.45 10.09
C SER A 29 -18.02 8.41 10.60
N THR A 30 -18.50 7.19 10.88
CA THR A 30 -17.59 6.06 11.10
C THR A 30 -16.71 5.98 9.86
N SER A 31 -15.44 6.34 9.98
CA SER A 31 -14.47 6.22 8.89
C SER A 31 -14.57 4.81 8.32
N THR A 32 -15.13 4.68 7.12
CA THR A 32 -15.10 3.43 6.38
C THR A 32 -13.73 3.36 5.74
N GLY A 33 -12.78 2.72 6.40
CA GLY A 33 -11.41 2.65 5.92
C GLY A 33 -10.47 2.08 6.97
N ILE A 34 -9.22 1.87 6.55
CA ILE A 34 -8.14 1.39 7.41
C ILE A 34 -8.02 2.29 8.64
N LYS A 35 -7.83 1.68 9.80
CA LYS A 35 -7.61 2.38 11.08
C LYS A 35 -6.69 1.58 12.00
N LEU A 36 -6.19 2.25 13.03
CA LEU A 36 -5.41 1.63 14.10
C LEU A 36 -6.33 1.26 15.27
N ASP A 37 -6.40 -0.03 15.61
CA ASP A 37 -6.99 -0.55 16.84
C ASP A 37 -5.86 -0.94 17.81
N GLY A 38 -5.51 0.00 18.69
CA GLY A 38 -4.24 -0.03 19.41
C GLY A 38 -3.06 0.09 18.44
N ASN A 39 -2.12 -0.85 18.50
CA ASN A 39 -0.96 -0.89 17.61
C ASN A 39 -1.26 -1.62 16.28
N GLY A 40 -2.46 -2.15 16.08
CA GLY A 40 -2.77 -3.01 14.95
C GLY A 40 -3.61 -2.32 13.88
N TYR A 41 -3.16 -2.33 12.62
CA TYR A 41 -4.01 -1.94 11.50
C TYR A 41 -5.12 -2.96 11.28
N VAL A 42 -6.35 -2.47 11.23
CA VAL A 42 -7.59 -3.23 10.99
C VAL A 42 -8.35 -2.67 9.80
N ASP A 43 -9.41 -3.35 9.37
CA ASP A 43 -10.20 -2.98 8.18
C ASP A 43 -9.36 -2.91 6.88
N VAL A 44 -8.25 -3.64 6.81
CA VAL A 44 -7.45 -3.79 5.59
C VAL A 44 -8.19 -4.71 4.63
N VAL A 45 -8.59 -4.19 3.47
CA VAL A 45 -9.35 -4.95 2.45
C VAL A 45 -8.48 -5.18 1.21
N ILE A 46 -8.30 -6.46 0.89
CA ILE A 46 -7.58 -6.97 -0.28
C ILE A 46 -8.59 -7.60 -1.23
N ALA A 47 -8.64 -7.14 -2.48
CA ALA A 47 -9.57 -7.63 -3.48
C ALA A 47 -8.87 -8.40 -4.59
N ILE A 48 -9.29 -9.63 -4.86
CA ILE A 48 -8.87 -10.38 -6.05
C ILE A 48 -9.87 -10.10 -7.17
N SER A 49 -9.44 -9.41 -8.22
CA SER A 49 -10.25 -9.07 -9.39
C SER A 49 -10.94 -10.32 -9.98
N SER A 50 -12.19 -10.18 -10.43
CA SER A 50 -12.91 -11.27 -11.09
C SER A 50 -12.29 -11.70 -12.42
N ARG A 51 -11.31 -10.94 -12.95
CA ARG A 51 -10.54 -11.28 -14.14
C ARG A 51 -9.36 -12.20 -13.85
N VAL A 52 -8.96 -12.32 -12.59
CA VAL A 52 -7.91 -13.22 -12.16
C VAL A 52 -8.52 -14.60 -11.96
N PRO A 53 -7.98 -15.67 -12.57
CA PRO A 53 -8.45 -17.03 -12.35
C PRO A 53 -8.41 -17.38 -10.86
N GLN A 54 -9.50 -17.98 -10.36
CA GLN A 54 -9.56 -18.39 -8.96
C GLN A 54 -8.52 -19.48 -8.69
N ASP A 55 -7.74 -19.28 -7.64
CA ASP A 55 -6.67 -20.18 -7.23
C ASP A 55 -6.45 -20.04 -5.72
N ASP A 56 -6.65 -21.12 -4.97
CA ASP A 56 -6.48 -21.13 -3.52
C ASP A 56 -5.02 -20.91 -3.10
N THR A 57 -4.05 -21.25 -3.97
CA THR A 57 -2.63 -20.99 -3.69
C THR A 57 -2.32 -19.49 -3.68
N LEU A 58 -3.03 -18.69 -4.48
CA LEU A 58 -2.90 -17.24 -4.50
C LEU A 58 -3.35 -16.62 -3.17
N ILE A 59 -4.42 -17.15 -2.57
CA ILE A 59 -4.87 -16.71 -1.24
C ILE A 59 -3.80 -16.99 -0.19
N GLY A 60 -3.13 -18.14 -0.27
CA GLY A 60 -1.97 -18.48 0.58
C GLY A 60 -0.85 -17.45 0.44
N GLN A 61 -0.44 -17.15 -0.79
CA GLN A 61 0.64 -16.19 -1.07
C GLN A 61 0.33 -14.77 -0.58
N ILE A 62 -0.93 -14.33 -0.68
CA ILE A 62 -1.38 -13.05 -0.13
C ILE A 62 -1.24 -13.05 1.40
N LYS A 63 -1.65 -14.13 2.08
CA LYS A 63 -1.51 -14.24 3.54
C LYS A 63 -0.04 -14.24 3.97
N ASP A 64 0.82 -14.93 3.23
CA ASP A 64 2.26 -14.97 3.51
C ASP A 64 2.89 -13.59 3.36
N MET A 65 2.60 -12.88 2.26
CA MET A 65 3.05 -11.51 2.03
C MET A 65 2.62 -10.55 3.15
N VAL A 66 1.35 -10.60 3.56
CA VAL A 66 0.83 -9.73 4.64
C VAL A 66 1.42 -10.12 5.99
N THR A 67 1.65 -11.40 6.25
CA THR A 67 2.25 -11.88 7.51
C THR A 67 3.71 -11.43 7.62
N GLU A 68 4.50 -11.62 6.56
CA GLU A 68 5.88 -11.16 6.47
C GLU A 68 5.95 -9.63 6.59
N GLY A 69 5.11 -8.92 5.82
CA GLY A 69 5.04 -7.46 5.85
C GLY A 69 4.63 -6.91 7.21
N SER A 70 3.77 -7.63 7.96
CA SER A 70 3.37 -7.24 9.32
C SER A 70 4.55 -7.21 10.28
N LEU A 71 5.41 -8.23 10.23
CA LEU A 71 6.62 -8.28 11.06
C LEU A 71 7.64 -7.22 10.62
N TYR A 72 7.84 -7.05 9.32
CA TYR A 72 8.77 -6.05 8.80
C TYR A 72 8.33 -4.61 9.13
N LEU A 73 7.03 -4.30 8.97
CA LEU A 73 6.44 -3.03 9.36
C LEU A 73 6.63 -2.75 10.86
N TYR A 74 6.42 -3.78 11.68
CA TYR A 74 6.64 -3.72 13.12
C TYR A 74 8.06 -3.34 13.48
N GLU A 75 9.06 -3.95 12.86
CA GLU A 75 10.46 -3.60 13.07
C GLU A 75 10.78 -2.19 12.55
N ALA A 76 10.27 -1.84 11.37
CA ALA A 76 10.55 -0.57 10.71
C ALA A 76 9.99 0.65 11.43
N LEU A 77 8.89 0.51 12.19
CA LEU A 77 8.21 1.59 12.92
C LEU A 77 8.48 1.56 14.42
N ASP A 78 9.69 1.15 14.83
CA ASP A 78 10.10 1.07 16.24
C ASP A 78 9.07 0.31 17.10
N LYS A 79 8.55 -0.81 16.59
CA LYS A 79 7.61 -1.70 17.28
C LYS A 79 6.24 -1.07 17.58
N LYS A 80 5.88 0.01 16.87
CA LYS A 80 4.62 0.74 17.11
C LYS A 80 3.43 0.20 16.36
N VAL A 81 3.59 -0.33 15.15
CA VAL A 81 2.44 -0.75 14.33
C VAL A 81 2.68 -2.06 13.61
N TYR A 82 1.61 -2.78 13.32
CA TYR A 82 1.64 -4.04 12.57
C TYR A 82 0.30 -4.27 11.87
N PHE A 83 0.19 -5.23 10.96
CA PHE A 83 -1.10 -5.64 10.40
C PHE A 83 -1.78 -6.62 11.36
N LYS A 84 -2.92 -6.23 11.93
CA LYS A 84 -3.66 -7.06 12.90
C LYS A 84 -4.70 -7.93 12.21
N GLU A 85 -5.39 -7.40 11.21
CA GLU A 85 -6.34 -8.19 10.43
C GLU A 85 -6.41 -7.72 8.97
N ALA A 86 -6.77 -8.65 8.09
CA ALA A 86 -7.05 -8.37 6.70
C ALA A 86 -8.23 -9.20 6.18
N THR A 87 -9.08 -8.57 5.36
CA THR A 87 -10.18 -9.23 4.66
C THR A 87 -9.81 -9.42 3.19
N ILE A 88 -9.85 -10.66 2.71
CA ILE A 88 -9.57 -11.02 1.31
C ILE A 88 -10.90 -11.33 0.61
N LEU A 89 -11.22 -10.59 -0.45
CA LEU A 89 -12.46 -10.75 -1.23
C LEU A 89 -12.22 -11.57 -2.51
N VAL A 90 -13.01 -12.64 -2.72
CA VAL A 90 -12.81 -13.61 -3.82
C VAL A 90 -14.12 -14.06 -4.49
N PRO A 91 -14.36 -13.73 -5.77
CA PRO A 91 -14.21 -12.38 -6.30
C PRO A 91 -15.18 -11.40 -5.59
N PRO A 92 -14.83 -10.11 -5.50
CA PRO A 92 -15.63 -9.08 -4.85
C PRO A 92 -16.88 -8.70 -5.66
N GLN A 93 -17.89 -8.16 -4.97
CA GLN A 93 -18.95 -7.38 -5.64
C GLN A 93 -18.36 -6.04 -6.10
N THR A 94 -18.87 -5.47 -7.20
CA THR A 94 -18.40 -4.19 -7.74
C THR A 94 -18.34 -3.07 -6.69
N GLU A 95 -19.34 -3.00 -5.81
CA GLU A 95 -19.39 -2.01 -4.71
C GLU A 95 -18.32 -2.24 -3.64
N SER A 96 -17.99 -3.50 -3.36
CA SER A 96 -16.94 -3.85 -2.39
C SER A 96 -15.52 -3.70 -2.96
N TYR A 97 -15.37 -3.82 -4.29
CA TYR A 97 -14.11 -3.62 -4.97
C TYR A 97 -13.60 -2.18 -4.82
N GLY A 98 -14.50 -1.19 -4.93
CA GLY A 98 -14.14 0.23 -4.74
C GLY A 98 -13.70 0.60 -3.33
N LYS A 99 -13.89 -0.29 -2.34
CA LYS A 99 -13.43 -0.09 -0.96
C LYS A 99 -12.07 -0.74 -0.69
N ALA A 100 -11.60 -1.61 -1.58
CA ALA A 100 -10.32 -2.27 -1.41
C ALA A 100 -9.18 -1.30 -1.64
N LYS A 101 -8.23 -1.28 -0.71
CA LYS A 101 -7.01 -0.47 -0.82
C LYS A 101 -5.83 -1.28 -1.35
N ILE A 102 -5.99 -2.60 -1.47
CA ILE A 102 -5.03 -3.48 -2.12
C ILE A 102 -5.80 -4.32 -3.15
N ILE A 103 -5.32 -4.28 -4.38
CA ILE A 103 -5.96 -4.93 -5.53
C ILE A 103 -4.98 -5.94 -6.12
N ILE A 104 -5.47 -7.16 -6.31
CA ILE A 104 -4.80 -8.21 -7.07
C ILE A 104 -5.51 -8.34 -8.40
N ASP A 105 -4.85 -7.94 -9.49
CA ASP A 105 -5.42 -7.95 -10.84
C ASP A 105 -4.36 -8.33 -11.88
N ASN A 106 -4.78 -8.45 -13.14
CA ASN A 106 -3.86 -8.71 -14.24
C ASN A 106 -2.82 -7.59 -14.38
N ALA A 107 -1.69 -7.92 -15.01
CA ALA A 107 -0.62 -6.99 -15.30
C ALA A 107 -1.11 -5.69 -15.94
N ASN A 108 -0.61 -4.56 -15.44
CA ASN A 108 -0.93 -3.25 -16.00
C ASN A 108 -0.19 -3.09 -17.34
N PRO A 109 -0.82 -2.59 -18.42
CA PRO A 109 -0.13 -2.40 -19.70
C PRO A 109 1.14 -1.52 -19.65
N ALA A 110 1.20 -0.56 -18.71
CA ALA A 110 2.35 0.33 -18.55
C ALA A 110 3.42 -0.23 -17.60
N TYR A 111 3.01 -0.91 -16.53
CA TYR A 111 3.91 -1.35 -15.44
C TYR A 111 4.17 -2.86 -15.42
N GLY A 112 3.48 -3.64 -16.24
CA GLY A 112 3.58 -5.10 -16.25
C GLY A 112 3.21 -5.70 -14.88
N ASP A 113 4.14 -6.49 -14.34
CA ASP A 113 4.04 -7.14 -13.03
C ASP A 113 4.66 -6.34 -11.88
N GLU A 114 5.15 -5.14 -12.16
CA GLU A 114 5.69 -4.25 -11.14
C GLU A 114 4.60 -3.84 -10.15
N PRO A 115 4.80 -4.06 -8.84
CA PRO A 115 3.95 -3.50 -7.81
C PRO A 115 3.98 -1.98 -7.83
N TYR A 116 2.83 -1.34 -7.60
CA TYR A 116 2.78 0.11 -7.48
C TYR A 116 1.61 0.56 -6.64
N THR A 117 1.74 1.75 -6.09
CA THR A 117 0.65 2.47 -5.44
C THR A 117 0.15 3.58 -6.35
N ASN A 118 -1.16 3.61 -6.57
CA ASN A 118 -1.78 4.72 -7.26
C ASN A 118 -1.95 5.92 -6.31
N GLN A 119 -0.97 6.82 -6.32
CA GLN A 119 -0.89 8.01 -5.47
C GLN A 119 -0.77 9.28 -6.32
N TYR A 120 -1.80 10.12 -6.31
CA TYR A 120 -1.81 11.45 -6.96
C TYR A 120 -1.92 12.61 -5.96
N GLY A 121 -2.00 12.31 -4.66
CA GLY A 121 -2.15 13.31 -3.62
C GLY A 121 -0.90 14.16 -3.42
N GLU A 122 -0.97 15.08 -2.45
CA GLU A 122 0.20 15.79 -1.94
C GLU A 122 0.90 14.96 -0.85
N CYS A 123 2.05 15.44 -0.38
CA CYS A 123 2.77 14.81 0.72
C CYS A 123 1.86 14.57 1.95
N GLY A 124 1.94 13.37 2.53
CA GLY A 124 1.14 13.00 3.70
C GLY A 124 -0.27 12.50 3.39
N ALA A 125 -0.75 12.68 2.15
CA ALA A 125 -2.09 12.27 1.76
C ALA A 125 -2.18 10.77 1.47
N GLU A 126 -3.24 10.12 1.95
CA GLU A 126 -3.51 8.72 1.65
C GLU A 126 -3.70 8.49 0.14
N GLY A 127 -3.02 7.48 -0.40
CA GLY A 127 -3.16 6.98 -1.77
C GLY A 127 -4.49 6.27 -2.02
N GLN A 128 -4.74 5.96 -3.29
CA GLN A 128 -6.01 5.35 -3.71
C GLN A 128 -6.00 3.84 -3.46
N TYR A 129 -5.02 3.12 -4.01
CA TYR A 129 -4.86 1.68 -3.87
C TYR A 129 -3.44 1.23 -4.22
N ILE A 130 -3.03 0.08 -3.68
CA ILE A 130 -1.87 -0.70 -4.11
C ILE A 130 -2.33 -1.72 -5.15
N HIS A 131 -1.54 -1.93 -6.19
CA HIS A 131 -1.77 -2.93 -7.21
C HIS A 131 -0.66 -3.98 -7.21
N PHE A 132 -1.03 -5.24 -7.02
CA PHE A 132 -0.15 -6.39 -7.23
C PHE A 132 -0.72 -7.30 -8.31
N THR A 133 0.13 -8.13 -8.90
CA THR A 133 -0.29 -9.16 -9.86
C THR A 133 -0.13 -10.56 -9.28
N PRO A 134 -0.88 -11.56 -9.78
CA PRO A 134 -0.64 -12.95 -9.43
C PRO A 134 0.77 -13.43 -9.78
N ASN A 135 1.38 -12.90 -10.86
CA ASN A 135 2.74 -13.28 -11.23
C ASN A 135 3.76 -12.72 -10.23
N PHE A 136 3.60 -11.46 -9.80
CA PHE A 136 4.42 -10.90 -8.71
C PHE A 136 4.38 -11.77 -7.45
N LEU A 137 3.19 -12.25 -7.05
CA LEU A 137 3.04 -13.06 -5.85
C LEU A 137 3.62 -14.48 -5.99
N ARG A 138 3.64 -15.04 -7.20
CA ARG A 138 4.06 -16.43 -7.46
C ARG A 138 5.52 -16.56 -7.86
N ASP A 139 6.03 -15.62 -8.64
CA ASP A 139 7.35 -15.73 -9.24
C ASP A 139 8.44 -15.37 -8.24
N THR A 140 9.18 -16.39 -7.82
CA THR A 140 10.33 -16.27 -6.91
C THR A 140 11.52 -15.59 -7.58
N THR A 141 11.60 -15.56 -8.91
CA THR A 141 12.66 -14.84 -9.62
C THR A 141 12.54 -13.33 -9.45
N LEU A 142 11.33 -12.83 -9.21
CA LEU A 142 11.04 -11.42 -8.93
C LEU A 142 11.45 -10.98 -7.51
N ILE A 143 11.92 -11.89 -6.65
CA ILE A 143 12.52 -11.54 -5.35
C ILE A 143 13.85 -10.82 -5.55
N LYS A 144 14.64 -11.20 -6.56
CA LYS A 144 15.94 -10.57 -6.81
C LYS A 144 15.83 -9.09 -7.20
N PRO A 145 14.95 -8.68 -8.15
CA PRO A 145 14.80 -7.28 -8.52
C PRO A 145 14.05 -6.44 -7.47
N TYR A 146 12.96 -6.96 -6.87
CA TYR A 146 12.09 -6.15 -6.00
C TYR A 146 12.31 -6.38 -4.50
N GLY A 147 12.85 -7.54 -4.12
CA GLY A 147 12.94 -8.00 -2.74
C GLY A 147 11.83 -8.95 -2.32
N PRO A 148 11.87 -9.40 -1.05
CA PRO A 148 10.81 -10.20 -0.45
C PRO A 148 9.45 -9.51 -0.49
N LYS A 149 8.38 -10.28 -0.69
CA LYS A 149 7.03 -9.73 -0.96
C LYS A 149 6.50 -8.90 0.20
N GLY A 150 6.76 -9.32 1.44
CA GLY A 150 6.38 -8.54 2.63
C GLY A 150 7.06 -7.19 2.70
N ARG A 151 8.33 -7.07 2.27
CA ARG A 151 9.04 -5.79 2.24
C ARG A 151 8.47 -4.84 1.20
N VAL A 152 8.18 -5.37 0.00
CA VAL A 152 7.53 -4.60 -1.06
C VAL A 152 6.15 -4.12 -0.61
N LEU A 153 5.38 -4.96 0.09
CA LEU A 153 4.11 -4.53 0.68
C LEU A 153 4.29 -3.35 1.64
N VAL A 154 5.34 -3.33 2.46
CA VAL A 154 5.58 -2.22 3.40
C VAL A 154 6.02 -0.94 2.68
N HIS A 155 6.81 -1.07 1.62
CA HIS A 155 7.17 0.05 0.74
C HIS A 155 5.91 0.67 0.11
N GLU A 156 5.07 -0.14 -0.54
CA GLU A 156 3.80 0.31 -1.11
C GLU A 156 2.79 0.79 -0.06
N TRP A 157 2.81 0.18 1.13
CA TRP A 157 1.98 0.64 2.25
C TRP A 157 2.37 2.05 2.68
N ALA A 158 3.65 2.41 2.65
CA ALA A 158 4.09 3.74 3.02
C ALA A 158 3.56 4.80 2.03
N HIS A 159 3.62 4.52 0.72
CA HIS A 159 2.95 5.33 -0.31
C HIS A 159 1.45 5.44 -0.05
N LEU A 160 0.79 4.29 0.15
CA LEU A 160 -0.66 4.22 0.30
C LEU A 160 -1.11 4.96 1.55
N ARG A 161 -0.59 4.60 2.72
CA ARG A 161 -1.18 5.03 3.99
C ARG A 161 -0.64 6.37 4.44
N TRP A 162 0.64 6.64 4.18
CA TRP A 162 1.31 7.83 4.73
C TRP A 162 1.67 8.87 3.68
N GLY A 163 1.42 8.61 2.39
CA GLY A 163 1.59 9.61 1.35
C GLY A 163 3.04 10.07 1.18
N VAL A 164 3.99 9.17 1.44
CA VAL A 164 5.42 9.40 1.19
C VAL A 164 5.76 9.01 -0.25
N TYR A 165 6.94 9.37 -0.71
CA TYR A 165 7.43 9.09 -2.06
C TYR A 165 8.78 8.41 -2.04
N ASP A 166 9.20 7.92 -3.19
CA ASP A 166 10.50 7.31 -3.35
C ASP A 166 11.64 8.29 -3.07
N GLU A 167 12.65 7.75 -2.41
CA GLU A 167 13.90 8.41 -2.10
C GLU A 167 14.99 8.08 -3.13
N TYR A 168 14.70 7.20 -4.12
CA TYR A 168 15.47 7.07 -5.37
C TYR A 168 14.82 7.89 -6.51
N SER A 169 15.48 7.90 -7.67
CA SER A 169 14.92 8.49 -8.90
C SER A 169 15.44 7.74 -10.12
N GLU A 170 14.53 7.29 -10.99
CA GLU A 170 14.90 6.72 -12.30
C GLU A 170 15.29 7.81 -13.31
N GLU A 171 14.72 9.01 -13.18
CA GLU A 171 15.01 10.15 -14.06
C GLU A 171 16.37 10.80 -13.74
N MET A 172 16.67 10.91 -12.45
CA MET A 172 17.93 11.48 -11.94
C MET A 172 18.56 10.53 -10.92
N PRO A 173 19.09 9.37 -11.35
CA PRO A 173 19.70 8.39 -10.44
C PRO A 173 21.02 8.88 -9.82
N PHE A 174 21.64 9.89 -10.41
CA PHE A 174 22.89 10.51 -9.96
C PHE A 174 22.80 12.03 -10.00
N TYR A 175 23.54 12.68 -9.11
CA TYR A 175 23.66 14.13 -9.07
C TYR A 175 25.02 14.55 -8.51
N TYR A 176 25.37 15.83 -8.70
CA TYR A 176 26.59 16.40 -8.14
C TYR A 176 26.36 16.97 -6.75
N SER A 177 27.22 16.59 -5.81
CA SER A 177 27.28 17.16 -4.47
C SER A 177 28.74 17.37 -4.07
N ASN A 178 29.10 18.59 -3.69
CA ASN A 178 30.43 18.94 -3.19
C ASN A 178 31.60 18.44 -4.06
N GLY A 179 31.44 18.49 -5.39
CA GLY A 179 32.46 18.09 -6.36
C GLY A 179 32.52 16.58 -6.64
N ASN A 180 31.68 15.77 -6.00
CA ASN A 180 31.56 14.33 -6.22
C ASN A 180 30.22 13.98 -6.86
N ILE A 181 30.19 12.84 -7.56
CA ILE A 181 28.95 12.25 -8.07
C ILE A 181 28.38 11.35 -6.98
N GLU A 182 27.12 11.58 -6.64
CA GLU A 182 26.39 10.83 -5.63
C GLU A 182 25.20 10.11 -6.27
N ALA A 183 24.85 8.94 -5.74
CA ALA A 183 23.60 8.29 -6.07
C ALA A 183 22.44 9.00 -5.37
N THR A 184 21.32 9.16 -6.08
CA THR A 184 20.09 9.73 -5.53
C THR A 184 19.47 8.73 -4.56
N GLY A 185 19.53 9.06 -3.27
CA GLY A 185 19.08 8.23 -2.16
C GLY A 185 18.91 9.04 -0.89
N CYS A 186 18.21 8.49 0.10
CA CYS A 186 18.09 9.11 1.43
C CYS A 186 19.45 9.24 2.11
N SER A 187 20.22 8.15 2.22
CA SER A 187 21.47 8.11 2.97
C SER A 187 22.65 8.00 2.01
N LYS A 188 23.67 8.86 2.20
CA LYS A 188 24.95 8.78 1.48
C LYS A 188 25.85 7.64 2.01
N ASN A 189 25.42 6.93 3.06
CA ASN A 189 26.22 5.90 3.73
C ASN A 189 25.98 4.48 3.18
N ILE A 190 25.27 4.33 2.06
CA ILE A 190 25.18 3.04 1.38
C ILE A 190 26.38 2.92 0.44
N ASP A 191 27.23 1.93 0.72
CA ASP A 191 28.40 1.66 -0.10
C ASP A 191 28.03 0.89 -1.37
N GLY A 192 28.67 1.19 -2.48
CA GLY A 192 28.41 0.48 -3.73
C GLY A 192 29.31 0.92 -4.87
N GLN A 193 29.01 0.42 -6.07
CA GLN A 193 29.78 0.72 -7.27
C GLN A 193 28.87 1.09 -8.43
N LEU A 194 29.35 2.00 -9.27
CA LEU A 194 28.70 2.36 -10.53
C LEU A 194 29.17 1.40 -11.62
N SER A 195 28.22 0.77 -12.31
CA SER A 195 28.51 -0.11 -13.43
C SER A 195 27.48 0.06 -14.54
N ASP A 196 27.91 -0.11 -15.78
CA ASP A 196 27.02 -0.17 -16.93
C ASP A 196 26.39 -1.57 -17.02
N VAL A 197 25.06 -1.64 -16.92
CA VAL A 197 24.30 -2.91 -16.88
C VAL A 197 24.48 -3.72 -18.17
N THR A 198 24.70 -3.04 -19.30
CA THR A 198 24.74 -3.67 -20.63
C THR A 198 26.14 -4.17 -20.95
N ALA A 199 27.16 -3.40 -20.57
CA ALA A 199 28.55 -3.69 -20.91
C ALA A 199 29.33 -4.42 -19.79
N GLY A 200 28.85 -4.39 -18.55
CA GLY A 200 29.59 -4.92 -17.40
C GLY A 200 30.91 -4.19 -17.14
N SER A 201 31.01 -2.95 -17.62
CA SER A 201 32.20 -2.11 -17.56
C SER A 201 32.00 -0.92 -16.62
N PRO A 202 33.08 -0.24 -16.18
CA PRO A 202 32.96 1.01 -15.45
C PRO A 202 32.10 2.03 -16.19
N CYS A 203 31.36 2.81 -15.41
CA CYS A 203 30.49 3.85 -15.95
C CYS A 203 31.24 4.92 -16.72
N GLN A 204 30.77 5.22 -17.92
CA GLN A 204 31.24 6.38 -18.68
C GLN A 204 30.52 7.64 -18.22
N THR A 205 31.24 8.76 -18.22
CA THR A 205 30.69 10.08 -17.94
C THR A 205 30.13 10.71 -19.22
N ASP A 206 28.91 11.21 -19.18
CA ASP A 206 28.33 12.00 -20.26
C ASP A 206 29.03 13.37 -20.33
N PRO A 207 29.64 13.75 -21.47
CA PRO A 207 30.38 15.01 -21.59
C PRO A 207 29.50 16.27 -21.48
N ARG A 208 28.17 16.16 -21.62
CA ARG A 208 27.24 17.29 -21.52
C ARG A 208 26.79 17.57 -20.10
N THR A 209 26.48 16.52 -19.34
CA THR A 209 25.97 16.65 -17.97
C THR A 209 27.06 16.46 -16.93
N SER A 210 28.21 15.89 -17.34
CA SER A 210 29.27 15.38 -16.47
C SER A 210 28.79 14.29 -15.48
N LEU A 211 27.58 13.75 -15.65
CA LEU A 211 27.04 12.66 -14.84
C LEU A 211 27.28 11.30 -15.50
N PRO A 212 27.10 10.16 -14.79
CA PRO A 212 27.13 8.84 -15.41
C PRO A 212 26.11 8.74 -16.56
N SER A 213 26.49 8.01 -17.61
CA SER A 213 25.63 7.81 -18.79
C SER A 213 24.33 7.09 -18.43
N LYS A 214 23.31 7.19 -19.30
CA LYS A 214 21.97 6.64 -19.04
C LYS A 214 21.93 5.13 -18.72
N GLY A 215 22.92 4.36 -19.17
CA GLY A 215 23.02 2.91 -18.91
C GLY A 215 23.65 2.55 -17.56
N CYS A 216 24.08 3.55 -16.79
CA CYS A 216 24.72 3.37 -15.50
C CYS A 216 23.73 3.16 -14.37
N THR A 217 24.04 2.19 -13.51
CA THR A 217 23.28 1.90 -12.29
C THR A 217 24.21 1.84 -11.10
N PHE A 218 23.72 2.28 -9.95
CA PHE A 218 24.37 2.07 -8.67
C PHE A 218 24.06 0.66 -8.16
N PHE A 219 25.10 -0.13 -7.95
CA PHE A 219 25.01 -1.46 -7.37
C PHE A 219 25.47 -1.41 -5.91
N PRO A 220 24.53 -1.45 -4.94
CA PRO A 220 24.90 -1.48 -3.54
C PRO A 220 25.65 -2.77 -3.21
N ASN A 221 26.64 -2.68 -2.32
CA ASN A 221 27.25 -3.87 -1.74
C ASN A 221 26.19 -4.67 -0.99
N LYS A 222 26.28 -6.01 -1.07
CA LYS A 222 25.30 -6.91 -0.43
C LYS A 222 25.21 -6.69 1.08
N TYR A 223 26.34 -6.44 1.72
CA TYR A 223 26.42 -6.21 3.16
C TYR A 223 26.65 -4.73 3.41
N GLN A 224 25.79 -4.12 4.21
CA GLN A 224 25.85 -2.72 4.62
C GLN A 224 25.71 -2.62 6.13
N ASN A 225 26.26 -1.54 6.68
CA ASN A 225 25.95 -1.11 8.05
C ASN A 225 24.76 -0.12 8.09
N THR A 226 24.32 0.35 6.92
CA THR A 226 23.23 1.29 6.76
C THR A 226 21.90 0.54 6.61
N HIS A 227 20.94 0.91 7.46
CA HIS A 227 19.61 0.27 7.55
C HIS A 227 18.48 1.09 6.92
N SER A 228 18.76 2.33 6.53
CA SER A 228 17.83 3.22 5.85
C SER A 228 18.12 3.23 4.34
N SER A 229 17.14 3.33 3.44
CA SER A 229 15.72 3.56 3.69
C SER A 229 14.88 2.58 2.90
N ILE A 230 13.76 2.15 3.49
CA ILE A 230 12.72 1.36 2.81
C ILE A 230 12.23 2.05 1.54
N MET A 231 12.21 3.39 1.49
CA MET A 231 11.81 4.15 0.30
C MET A 231 12.95 4.35 -0.71
N TYR A 232 14.14 3.78 -0.45
CA TYR A 232 15.29 3.89 -1.35
C TYR A 232 15.65 2.54 -1.98
N LEU A 233 15.98 1.53 -1.17
CA LEU A 233 16.44 0.21 -1.65
C LEU A 233 15.78 -0.91 -0.83
N PRO A 234 14.46 -1.12 -0.97
CA PRO A 234 13.72 -2.12 -0.17
C PRO A 234 14.19 -3.57 -0.39
N SER A 235 14.84 -3.84 -1.53
CA SER A 235 15.39 -5.15 -1.88
C SER A 235 16.68 -5.50 -1.14
N LEU A 236 17.34 -4.55 -0.47
CA LEU A 236 18.60 -4.78 0.21
C LEU A 236 18.38 -5.37 1.61
N ASP A 237 19.02 -6.50 1.92
CA ASP A 237 18.79 -7.26 3.16
C ASP A 237 18.96 -6.42 4.43
N SER A 238 19.95 -5.50 4.45
CA SER A 238 20.23 -4.62 5.59
C SER A 238 19.17 -3.55 5.82
N VAL A 239 18.39 -3.17 4.81
CA VAL A 239 17.40 -2.12 4.90
C VAL A 239 16.21 -2.61 5.72
N SER A 240 15.94 -1.92 6.82
CA SER A 240 14.89 -2.28 7.79
C SER A 240 14.18 -1.07 8.39
N THR A 241 14.56 0.16 8.02
CA THR A 241 14.03 1.39 8.62
C THR A 241 13.70 2.44 7.56
N PHE A 242 12.81 3.37 7.89
CA PHE A 242 12.55 4.55 7.08
C PHE A 242 13.59 5.65 7.36
N CYS A 243 13.89 6.45 6.35
CA CYS A 243 14.83 7.57 6.46
C CYS A 243 14.46 8.55 7.58
N ARG A 244 15.43 8.82 8.46
CA ARG A 244 15.29 9.80 9.55
C ARG A 244 16.04 11.10 9.25
N GLU A 245 15.70 12.16 9.97
CA GLU A 245 16.27 13.50 9.72
C GLU A 245 17.80 13.57 9.83
N ASN A 246 18.41 12.77 10.70
CA ASN A 246 19.85 12.77 10.92
C ASN A 246 20.65 12.09 9.80
N GLU A 247 20.01 11.30 8.95
CA GLU A 247 20.62 10.61 7.80
C GLU A 247 20.05 11.09 6.45
N HIS A 248 19.00 11.93 6.48
CA HIS A 248 18.30 12.40 5.29
C HIS A 248 19.13 13.37 4.46
N ASN A 249 19.27 13.04 3.19
CA ASN A 249 19.96 13.85 2.21
C ASN A 249 19.00 14.79 1.47
N TYR A 250 18.92 16.03 1.94
CA TYR A 250 18.06 17.07 1.35
C TYR A 250 18.48 17.54 -0.05
N GLU A 251 19.70 17.22 -0.51
CA GLU A 251 20.18 17.58 -1.85
C GLU A 251 19.74 16.58 -2.92
N ALA A 252 19.36 15.36 -2.53
CA ALA A 252 19.03 14.30 -3.47
C ALA A 252 17.80 14.68 -4.33
N PRO A 253 17.89 14.59 -5.67
CA PRO A 253 16.78 14.95 -6.55
C PRO A 253 15.76 13.80 -6.70
N ASN A 254 15.13 13.41 -5.59
CA ASN A 254 14.07 12.41 -5.55
C ASN A 254 12.68 13.04 -5.34
N LEU A 255 11.63 12.23 -5.49
CA LEU A 255 10.25 12.71 -5.35
C LEU A 255 9.92 13.07 -3.91
N GLN A 256 10.47 12.36 -2.92
CA GLN A 256 10.29 12.69 -1.51
C GLN A 256 10.75 14.13 -1.19
N ASN A 257 11.94 14.53 -1.63
CA ASN A 257 12.43 15.89 -1.44
C ASN A 257 11.61 16.91 -2.25
N LYS A 258 11.24 16.57 -3.49
CA LYS A 258 10.47 17.47 -4.37
C LYS A 258 9.05 17.74 -3.85
N LYS A 259 8.39 16.74 -3.26
CA LYS A 259 6.99 16.80 -2.82
C LYS A 259 6.83 17.11 -1.34
N CYS A 260 7.69 16.54 -0.49
CA CYS A 260 7.60 16.68 0.96
C CYS A 260 8.65 17.61 1.55
N GLY A 261 9.86 17.65 0.99
CA GLY A 261 10.99 18.41 1.55
C GLY A 261 11.42 17.93 2.94
N LYS A 262 11.00 16.72 3.34
CA LYS A 262 11.21 16.14 4.67
C LYS A 262 11.63 14.68 4.54
N ALA A 263 12.35 14.19 5.54
CA ALA A 263 12.62 12.76 5.69
C ALA A 263 11.32 11.95 5.77
N THR A 264 11.32 10.75 5.20
CA THR A 264 10.14 9.87 5.20
C THR A 264 9.58 9.65 6.59
N TRP A 265 10.44 9.41 7.60
CA TRP A 265 10.02 9.24 9.00
C TRP A 265 9.24 10.46 9.51
N THR A 266 9.70 11.67 9.22
CA THR A 266 9.02 12.90 9.65
C THR A 266 7.63 13.00 9.02
N VAL A 267 7.48 12.73 7.73
CA VAL A 267 6.16 12.76 7.07
C VAL A 267 5.20 11.76 7.71
N ILE A 268 5.67 10.53 7.99
CA ILE A 268 4.85 9.49 8.64
C ILE A 268 4.29 9.98 9.98
N PHE A 269 5.11 10.63 10.82
CA PHE A 269 4.70 11.04 12.16
C PHE A 269 4.10 12.44 12.26
N GLU A 270 4.24 13.29 11.25
CA GLU A 270 3.82 14.69 11.33
C GLU A 270 2.72 15.09 10.34
N ASP A 271 2.70 14.46 9.17
CA ASP A 271 1.87 14.92 8.05
C ASP A 271 0.86 13.84 7.60
N SER A 272 1.12 12.56 7.92
CA SER A 272 0.26 11.45 7.50
C SER A 272 -1.14 11.45 8.14
N VAL A 273 -2.03 10.65 7.54
CA VAL A 273 -3.39 10.40 8.09
C VAL A 273 -3.37 9.77 9.49
N ASP A 274 -2.29 9.10 9.87
CA ASP A 274 -2.15 8.40 11.16
C ASP A 274 -1.33 9.20 12.20
N LYS A 275 -0.87 10.41 11.88
CA LYS A 275 0.06 11.20 12.72
C LYS A 275 -0.33 11.27 14.20
N ASP A 276 -1.61 11.53 14.48
CA ASP A 276 -2.11 11.72 15.85
C ASP A 276 -2.08 10.40 16.63
N ALA A 277 -2.47 9.30 15.97
CA ALA A 277 -2.38 7.97 16.54
C ALA A 277 -0.91 7.58 16.77
N LEU A 278 -0.06 7.67 15.75
CA LEU A 278 1.35 7.24 15.80
C LEU A 278 2.17 7.97 16.88
N ARG A 279 1.93 9.27 17.08
CA ARG A 279 2.58 10.07 18.14
C ARG A 279 2.20 9.61 19.54
N SER A 280 0.97 9.12 19.72
CA SER A 280 0.47 8.64 21.02
C SER A 280 0.83 7.18 21.30
N LEU A 281 1.06 6.37 20.26
CA LEU A 281 1.32 4.93 20.41
C LEU A 281 2.64 4.65 21.12
N LYS A 282 2.58 3.75 22.10
CA LYS A 282 3.77 3.19 22.74
C LYS A 282 4.21 1.92 21.99
N PRO A 283 5.53 1.67 21.89
CA PRO A 283 6.03 0.41 21.36
C PRO A 283 5.46 -0.81 22.10
N LEU A 284 5.15 -1.89 21.38
CA LEU A 284 4.77 -3.16 21.99
C LEU A 284 5.96 -3.76 22.74
N GLN A 285 5.66 -4.45 23.85
CA GLN A 285 6.67 -5.09 24.70
C GLN A 285 7.10 -6.48 24.20
N SER A 286 6.28 -7.09 23.34
CA SER A 286 6.51 -8.42 22.77
C SER A 286 6.20 -8.41 21.27
N SER A 287 6.68 -9.42 20.56
CA SER A 287 6.35 -9.63 19.15
C SER A 287 4.82 -9.64 18.94
N PRO A 288 4.30 -8.99 17.89
CA PRO A 288 2.88 -9.01 17.59
C PRO A 288 2.43 -10.42 17.16
N PRO A 289 1.16 -10.77 17.36
CA PRO A 289 0.60 -11.99 16.78
C PRO A 289 0.54 -11.89 15.25
N ALA A 290 0.49 -13.05 14.57
CA ALA A 290 0.25 -13.10 13.14
C ALA A 290 -1.12 -12.47 12.78
N PRO A 291 -1.27 -11.83 11.61
CA PRO A 291 -2.52 -11.21 11.21
C PRO A 291 -3.67 -12.21 11.13
N VAL A 292 -4.87 -11.80 11.56
CA VAL A 292 -6.09 -12.59 11.40
C VAL A 292 -6.66 -12.35 10.01
N PHE A 293 -6.95 -13.42 9.28
CA PHE A 293 -7.48 -13.32 7.93
C PHE A 293 -8.94 -13.74 7.84
N LYS A 294 -9.76 -12.91 7.20
CA LYS A 294 -11.12 -13.26 6.79
C LYS A 294 -11.19 -13.38 5.28
N VAL A 295 -11.47 -14.57 4.77
CA VAL A 295 -11.72 -14.77 3.34
C VAL A 295 -13.22 -14.71 3.10
N VAL A 296 -13.66 -13.76 2.27
CA VAL A 296 -15.06 -13.61 1.89
C VAL A 296 -15.20 -14.01 0.44
N GLN A 297 -15.71 -15.22 0.25
CA GLN A 297 -15.93 -15.77 -1.09
C GLN A 297 -17.37 -15.56 -1.53
N ARG A 298 -17.57 -15.08 -2.76
CA ARG A 298 -18.89 -15.08 -3.37
C ARG A 298 -19.26 -16.52 -3.72
N MET A 299 -20.20 -17.10 -2.98
CA MET A 299 -20.90 -18.28 -3.48
C MET A 299 -21.93 -17.86 -4.53
N HIS A 300 -21.92 -18.53 -5.69
CA HIS A 300 -23.05 -18.46 -6.60
C HIS A 300 -24.30 -18.87 -5.82
N ARG A 301 -25.39 -18.09 -5.90
CA ARG A 301 -26.68 -18.52 -5.37
C ARG A 301 -27.09 -19.79 -6.14
N VAL A 302 -26.98 -20.94 -5.50
CA VAL A 302 -27.58 -22.17 -6.00
C VAL A 302 -29.06 -22.12 -5.62
N VAL A 303 -29.92 -21.81 -6.60
CA VAL A 303 -31.38 -21.88 -6.43
C VAL A 303 -31.81 -23.26 -6.90
N CYS A 304 -32.07 -24.17 -5.96
CA CYS A 304 -32.72 -25.44 -6.26
C CYS A 304 -34.23 -25.24 -6.25
N LEU A 305 -34.84 -25.24 -7.43
CA LEU A 305 -36.29 -25.30 -7.55
C LEU A 305 -36.72 -26.76 -7.40
N VAL A 306 -37.29 -27.11 -6.25
CA VAL A 306 -37.90 -28.42 -6.01
C VAL A 306 -39.39 -28.30 -6.31
N LEU A 307 -39.82 -28.86 -7.44
CA LEU A 307 -41.24 -28.91 -7.83
C LEU A 307 -41.83 -30.25 -7.41
N ASP A 308 -42.93 -30.20 -6.67
CA ASP A 308 -43.76 -31.38 -6.45
C ASP A 308 -44.49 -31.73 -7.77
N VAL A 309 -44.30 -32.97 -8.23
CA VAL A 309 -44.99 -33.55 -9.40
C VAL A 309 -45.95 -34.68 -8.99
N SER A 310 -46.32 -34.74 -7.71
CA SER A 310 -47.31 -35.69 -7.21
C SER A 310 -48.66 -35.49 -7.90
N GLY A 311 -49.46 -36.56 -8.02
CA GLY A 311 -50.80 -36.53 -8.64
C GLY A 311 -51.77 -35.53 -7.99
N SER A 312 -51.45 -35.00 -6.80
CA SER A 312 -52.20 -33.92 -6.15
C SER A 312 -52.11 -32.57 -6.88
N MET A 313 -51.13 -32.41 -7.79
CA MET A 313 -50.94 -31.24 -8.64
C MET A 313 -51.75 -31.27 -9.95
N GLN A 314 -52.52 -32.33 -10.22
CA GLN A 314 -53.30 -32.46 -11.47
C GLN A 314 -54.57 -31.59 -11.55
N VAL A 315 -54.77 -30.58 -10.69
CA VAL A 315 -56.03 -29.80 -10.68
C VAL A 315 -55.78 -28.30 -10.41
N CYS A 316 -55.89 -27.45 -11.44
CA CYS A 316 -57.08 -26.57 -11.63
C CYS A 316 -57.07 -25.76 -12.95
N LYS A 317 -58.02 -26.14 -13.83
CA LYS A 317 -58.86 -25.41 -14.81
C LYS A 317 -58.42 -24.07 -15.42
N SER A 318 -58.58 -24.01 -16.74
CA SER A 318 -58.61 -22.79 -17.57
C SER A 318 -59.56 -21.74 -16.98
N ILE A 319 -59.04 -20.53 -16.77
CA ILE A 319 -59.86 -19.34 -16.60
C ILE A 319 -60.28 -18.92 -18.02
N ASN A 320 -61.53 -19.20 -18.37
CA ASN A 320 -62.22 -18.53 -19.47
C ASN A 320 -62.69 -17.16 -19.00
#